data_AF-A0A2U1QX88-F1
#
_entry.id   AF-A0A2U1QX88-F1
#
_cell.length_a   1.000
_cell.length_b   1.000
_cell.length_c   1.000
_cell.angle_alpha   90.00
_cell.angle_beta   90.00
_cell.angle_gamma   90.00
#
_symmetry.space_group_name_H-M   'P 1'
#
loop_
_entity.id
_entity.type
_entity.pdbx_description
1 polymer ?
#
loop_
_entity_poly.entity_id
_entity_poly.type
_entity_poly.pdbx_seq_one_letter_code
_entity_poly.pdbx_strand_id
1 'polypeptide(L)' 'MIKINYKIQFCLFAISLFFIGLGIFQITDEGLKTGIDLFWQISHFVPFVMGAIIFGNNLYSKRVENFKN' A
#
# COMPACT_ATOMS: atom_id res chain seq x y z
N MET A 1 8.56 6.59 15.23
CA MET A 1 8.35 7.39 13.99
C MET A 1 9.43 7.05 12.98
N ILE A 2 9.08 6.36 11.90
CA ILE A 2 9.94 6.35 10.71
C ILE A 2 9.87 7.77 10.15
N LYS A 3 10.97 8.54 10.21
CA LYS A 3 11.06 9.93 9.72
C LYS A 3 11.07 9.99 8.18
N ILE A 4 10.15 9.31 7.51
CA ILE A 4 9.91 9.52 6.09
C ILE A 4 9.01 10.75 5.95
N ASN A 5 9.38 11.64 5.03
CA ASN A 5 8.59 12.82 4.70
C ASN A 5 7.17 12.39 4.26
N TYR A 6 6.14 12.95 4.90
CA TYR A 6 4.73 12.67 4.60
C TYR A 6 4.41 12.76 3.10
N LYS A 7 5.01 13.70 2.38
CA LYS A 7 4.83 13.84 0.92
C LYS A 7 5.33 12.61 0.16
N ILE A 8 6.49 12.07 0.56
CA ILE A 8 7.08 10.87 -0.04
C ILE A 8 6.23 9.65 0.29
N GLN A 9 5.74 9.56 1.53
CA GLN A 9 4.81 8.51 1.96
C GLN A 9 3.51 8.50 1.14
N PHE A 10 2.94 9.67 0.88
CA PHE A 10 1.75 9.80 0.05
C PHE A 10 2.03 9.40 -1.41
N CYS A 11 3.17 9.81 -1.98
CA CYS A 11 3.58 9.36 -3.31
C CYS A 11 3.73 7.83 -3.38
N LEU A 12 4.41 7.22 -2.41
CA LEU A 12 4.58 5.77 -2.34
C LEU A 12 3.23 5.05 -2.20
N PHE A 13 2.30 5.62 -1.45
CA PHE A 13 0.94 5.11 -1.32
C PHE A 13 0.14 5.19 -2.64
N ALA A 14 0.24 6.31 -3.35
CA ALA A 14 -0.41 6.48 -4.66
C ALA A 14 0.16 5.51 -5.71
N ILE A 15 1.48 5.32 -5.74
CA ILE A 15 2.14 4.36 -6.63
C ILE A 15 1.68 2.94 -6.31
N SER A 16 1.57 2.56 -5.03
CA SER A 16 1.10 1.22 -4.65
C SER A 16 -0.39 0.99 -4.96
N LEU A 17 -1.24 2.02 -4.86
CA LEU A 17 -2.62 1.97 -5.37
C LEU A 17 -2.68 1.70 -6.87
N PHE A 18 -1.81 2.34 -7.65
CA PHE A 18 -1.74 2.13 -9.10
C PHE A 18 -1.38 0.68 -9.44
N PHE A 19 -0.39 0.09 -8.75
CA PHE A 19 -0.02 -1.32 -8.94
C PHE A 19 -1.14 -2.30 -8.55
N ILE A 20 -1.92 -2.00 -7.51
CA ILE A 20 -3.12 -2.79 -7.19
C ILE A 20 -4.15 -2.69 -8.29
N GLY A 21 -4.40 -1.48 -8.81
CA GLY A 21 -5.31 -1.28 -9.94
C GLY A 21 -4.92 -2.12 -11.15
N LEU A 22 -3.62 -2.15 -11.48
CA LEU A 22 -3.08 -3.03 -12.52
C LEU A 22 -3.26 -4.51 -12.20
N GLY A 23 -3.01 -4.92 -10.95
CA GLY A 23 -3.21 -6.31 -10.51
C GLY A 23 -4.66 -6.75 -10.61
N ILE A 24 -5.61 -5.92 -10.18
CA ILE A 24 -7.06 -6.19 -10.31
C ILE A 24 -7.48 -6.20 -11.78
N PHE A 25 -6.96 -5.28 -12.60
CA PHE A 25 -7.22 -5.24 -14.04
C PHE A 25 -6.74 -6.53 -14.72
N GLN A 26 -5.52 -6.98 -14.42
CA GLN A 26 -5.00 -8.27 -14.88
C GLN A 26 -5.84 -9.46 -14.40
N ILE A 27 -6.29 -9.49 -13.14
CA ILE A 27 -7.19 -10.53 -12.63
C ILE A 27 -8.51 -10.53 -13.42
N THR A 28 -9.03 -9.35 -13.76
CA THR A 28 -10.32 -9.20 -14.46
C THR A 28 -10.20 -9.62 -15.93
N ASP A 29 -9.07 -9.33 -16.57
CA ASP A 29 -8.81 -9.62 -17.98
C ASP A 29 -8.36 -11.07 -18.22
N GLU A 30 -7.36 -11.54 -17.47
CA GLU A 30 -6.76 -12.89 -17.64
C GLU A 30 -7.41 -13.96 -16.75
N GLY A 31 -8.27 -13.56 -15.81
CA GLY A 31 -8.84 -14.46 -14.80
C GLY A 31 -7.89 -14.73 -13.63
N LEU A 32 -8.39 -15.49 -12.65
CA LEU A 32 -7.58 -15.89 -11.50
C LEU A 32 -6.56 -16.95 -11.94
N LYS A 33 -5.27 -16.64 -11.82
CA LYS A 33 -4.22 -17.63 -12.14
C LYS A 33 -4.17 -18.72 -11.08
N THR A 34 -3.62 -19.88 -11.41
CA THR A 34 -3.48 -21.02 -10.47
C THR A 34 -2.02 -21.32 -10.17
N GLY A 35 -1.74 -21.85 -8.98
CA GLY A 35 -0.40 -22.26 -8.59
C GLY A 35 0.53 -21.08 -8.29
N ILE A 36 1.76 -21.14 -8.80
CA ILE A 36 2.82 -20.15 -8.50
C ILE A 36 2.45 -18.75 -9.04
N ASP A 37 1.72 -18.69 -10.16
CA ASP A 37 1.32 -17.42 -10.75
C ASP A 37 0.27 -16.66 -9.91
N LEU A 38 -0.55 -17.38 -9.13
CA LEU A 38 -1.45 -16.77 -8.15
C LEU A 38 -0.66 -16.04 -7.07
N PHE A 39 0.45 -16.63 -6.62
CA PHE A 39 1.33 -16.03 -5.62
C PHE A 39 1.96 -14.73 -6.14
N TRP A 40 2.40 -14.72 -7.40
CA TRP A 40 2.91 -13.50 -8.05
C TRP A 40 1.82 -12.43 -8.22
N GLN A 41 0.60 -12.83 -8.53
CA GLN A 41 -0.52 -11.92 -8.66
C GLN A 41 -0.89 -11.27 -7.32
N ILE A 42 -0.89 -12.04 -6.23
CA ILE A 42 -1.19 -11.56 -4.87
C ILE A 42 0.00 -10.78 -4.25
N SER A 43 1.24 -11.09 -4.62
CA SER A 43 2.41 -10.42 -4.03
C SER A 43 2.44 -8.92 -4.31
N HIS A 44 1.83 -8.45 -5.40
CA HIS A 44 1.64 -7.03 -5.70
C HIS A 44 0.86 -6.26 -4.62
N PHE A 45 0.06 -6.93 -3.80
CA PHE A 45 -0.69 -6.31 -2.70
C PHE A 45 0.16 -6.11 -1.43
N VAL A 46 1.25 -6.85 -1.25
CA VAL A 46 2.08 -6.79 -0.04
C VAL A 46 2.72 -5.41 0.17
N PRO A 47 3.35 -4.77 -0.84
CA PRO A 47 3.89 -3.41 -0.71
C PRO A 47 2.84 -2.37 -0.33
N PHE A 48 1.61 -2.53 -0.85
CA PHE A 48 0.50 -1.66 -0.50
C PHE A 48 0.06 -1.83 0.96
N VAL A 49 -0.12 -3.06 1.43
CA VAL A 49 -0.52 -3.31 2.83
C VAL A 49 0.52 -2.76 3.79
N MET A 50 1.81 -2.99 3.53
CA MET A 50 2.89 -2.39 4.31
C MET A 50 2.87 -0.85 4.24
N GLY A 51 2.70 -0.28 3.06
CA GLY A 51 2.60 1.17 2.87
C GLY A 51 1.41 1.78 3.63
N ALA A 52 0.24 1.14 3.58
CA ALA A 52 -0.98 1.55 4.25
C ALA A 52 -0.83 1.51 5.78
N ILE A 53 -0.22 0.46 6.33
CA ILE A 53 0.05 0.33 7.77
C ILE A 53 1.02 1.43 8.23
N ILE A 54 2.10 1.65 7.50
CA ILE A 54 3.08 2.70 7.84
C ILE A 54 2.45 4.10 7.74
N PHE A 55 1.68 4.37 6.69
CA PHE A 55 0.98 5.64 6.51
C PHE A 55 -0.06 5.87 7.61
N GLY A 56 -0.89 4.87 7.92
CA GLY A 56 -1.89 4.93 8.98
C GLY A 56 -1.27 5.14 10.36
N ASN A 57 -0.19 4.41 10.67
CA ASN A 57 0.51 4.56 11.95
C ASN A 57 1.15 5.95 12.09
N ASN A 58 1.73 6.51 11.02
CA ASN A 58 2.27 7.87 11.05
C ASN A 58 1.16 8.92 11.15
N LEU A 59 0.01 8.72 10.51
CA LEU A 59 -1.14 9.61 10.63
C LEU A 59 -1.71 9.59 12.07
N TYR A 60 -1.82 8.41 12.67
CA TYR A 60 -2.25 8.24 14.06
C TYR A 60 -1.27 8.89 15.03
N SER A 61 0.03 8.61 14.88
CA SER A 61 1.09 9.20 15.71
C SER A 61 1.07 10.74 15.64
N LYS A 62 0.91 11.30 14.43
CA LYS A 62 0.85 12.76 14.23
C LYS A 62 -0.45 13.37 14.80
N ARG A 63 -1.55 12.61 14.79
CA ARG A 63 -2.81 13.03 15.41
C ARG A 63 -2.68 13.06 16.94
N VAL A 64 -2.09 12.03 17.55
CA VAL A 64 -1.83 11.97 19.00
C VAL A 64 -0.88 13.10 19.46
N GLU A 65 0.14 13.43 18.66
CA GLU A 65 1.05 14.54 18.96
C GLU A 65 0.32 15.90 18.97
N ASN A 66 -0.62 16.13 18.04
CA ASN A 66 -1.46 17.33 18.03
C ASN A 66 -2.49 17.42 19.18
N PHE A 67 -2.84 16.30 19.83
CA PHE A 67 -3.72 16.29 21.00
C PHE A 67 -2.96 16.49 22.33
N LYS A 68 -1.63 16.42 22.30
CA LYS A 68 -0.77 16.54 23.48
C LYS A 68 -0.17 17.94 23.65
N ASN A 69 -0.30 18.79 22.63
CA ASN A 69 -0.01 20.23 22.66
C ASN A 69 -1.29 21.02 22.89
#